data_AF-N1ZZQ8-F1
#
_entry.id   AF-N1ZZQ8-F1
#
_cell.length_a   1.000
_cell.length_b   1.000
_cell.length_c   1.000
_cell.angle_alpha   90.00
_cell.angle_beta   90.00
_cell.angle_gamma   90.00
#
_symmetry.space_group_name_H-M   'P 1'
#
loop_
_entity.id
_entity.type
_entity.pdbx_description
1 polymer ?
#
loop_
_entity_poly.entity_id
_entity_poly.type
_entity_poly.pdbx_seq_one_letter_code
_entity_poly.pdbx_strand_id
1 'polypeptide(L)'
;MNYDENDFLETADHDTLEKIARARELTRKYYFSDYNDRENRNSILMELLGSMGKNVAIDTPFYCDYGKNIFLGNDVIINMNCTFVDNKPIRIGNKVLIASNVQIYTSSHPVLPLERLVSDWEERKTTFFRTYARPVEIGNNVWIGGGSILLPGVTIGENSVIGAGSVVNRSIPANCVAVGNPCRVIRYFSSDNERQKKSEKWLEWAVELQSLAQAGLTYGNDVYDKERYQRIRDISAEILAYKTDFSLEKVKNLFCNEIGYQTPKLDTRAAIFNDGKILLVRENNGKWSLPGGWVDVNLSIKENTIKEVKEEAGLDVTADKIIAVQDRAKHNLPLYAYGVCKIFVLCSVMGGHFENNIETTEFQYFDENNLPELATEKNNEEQVRMCFEAYLRRDWVTVFD
;
A
#
# COMPACT_ATOMS: atom_id res chain seq x y z
N MET A 1 -8.52 21.44 10.68
CA MET A 1 -8.55 20.53 11.83
C MET A 1 -9.56 21.10 12.80
N ASN A 2 -10.57 20.32 13.18
CA ASN A 2 -11.51 20.74 14.21
C ASN A 2 -10.98 20.18 15.54
N TYR A 3 -10.86 21.02 16.56
CA TYR A 3 -10.51 20.65 17.94
C TYR A 3 -11.63 21.15 18.85
N ASP A 4 -12.07 20.29 19.76
CA ASP A 4 -13.13 20.61 20.72
C ASP A 4 -12.52 21.30 21.95
N GLU A 5 -13.31 22.05 22.73
CA GLU A 5 -12.81 22.70 23.95
C GLU A 5 -12.17 21.69 24.92
N ASN A 6 -12.69 20.46 24.96
CA ASN A 6 -12.18 19.38 25.81
C ASN A 6 -10.83 18.78 25.35
N ASP A 7 -10.38 19.11 24.13
CA ASP A 7 -9.06 18.70 23.64
C ASP A 7 -7.94 19.55 24.25
N PHE A 8 -8.23 20.77 24.72
CA PHE A 8 -7.24 21.68 25.29
C PHE A 8 -6.82 21.26 26.69
N LEU A 9 -5.53 21.43 26.97
CA LEU A 9 -4.92 21.08 28.25
C LEU A 9 -4.37 22.32 28.94
N GLU A 10 -4.54 22.37 30.26
CA GLU A 10 -3.68 23.17 31.12
C GLU A 10 -2.38 22.38 31.35
N THR A 11 -1.24 23.04 31.18
CA THR A 11 0.08 22.39 31.20
C THR A 11 1.05 23.01 32.21
N ALA A 12 0.64 24.07 32.91
CA ALA A 12 1.45 24.79 33.90
C ALA A 12 0.95 24.65 35.35
N ASP A 13 -0.10 23.88 35.62
CA ASP A 13 -0.55 23.65 36.98
C ASP A 13 0.45 22.82 37.80
N HIS A 14 0.38 22.96 39.13
CA HIS A 14 1.35 22.38 40.05
C HIS A 14 1.43 20.85 39.95
N ASP A 15 0.29 20.16 39.84
CA ASP A 15 0.23 18.69 39.76
C ASP A 15 0.85 18.19 38.45
N THR A 16 0.59 18.88 37.34
CA THR A 16 1.23 18.63 36.05
C THR A 16 2.75 18.78 36.12
N LEU A 17 3.25 19.86 36.73
CA LEU A 17 4.68 20.11 36.87
C LEU A 17 5.38 19.08 37.77
N GLU A 18 4.73 18.64 38.85
CA GLU A 18 5.24 17.57 39.71
C GLU A 18 5.37 16.24 38.96
N LYS A 19 4.36 15.88 38.15
CA LYS A 19 4.40 14.68 37.31
C LYS A 19 5.56 14.73 36.31
N ILE A 20 5.75 15.87 35.64
CA ILE A 20 6.87 16.06 34.70
C ILE A 20 8.22 15.95 35.42
N ALA A 21 8.35 16.57 36.60
CA ALA A 21 9.57 16.49 37.40
C ALA A 21 9.88 15.03 37.80
N ARG A 22 8.86 14.28 38.23
CA ARG A 22 9.00 12.87 38.59
C ARG A 22 9.39 12.00 37.39
N ALA A 23 8.74 12.18 36.24
CA ALA A 23 9.06 11.45 35.01
C ALA A 23 10.51 11.69 34.59
N ARG A 24 10.98 12.94 34.61
CA ARG A 24 12.37 13.30 34.30
C ARG A 24 13.37 12.67 35.27
N GLU A 25 13.06 12.63 36.55
CA GLU A 25 13.90 11.97 37.56
C GLU A 25 14.04 10.46 37.28
N LEU A 26 12.91 9.78 37.04
CA LEU A 26 12.88 8.34 36.78
C LEU A 26 13.54 7.98 35.45
N THR A 27 13.27 8.72 34.37
CA THR A 27 13.93 8.53 33.08
C THR A 27 15.44 8.73 33.19
N ARG A 28 15.91 9.69 33.99
CA ARG A 28 17.34 9.87 34.28
C ARG A 28 17.92 8.69 35.06
N LYS A 29 17.24 8.21 36.11
CA LYS A 29 17.66 7.00 36.84
C LYS A 29 17.74 5.79 35.92
N TYR A 30 16.76 5.63 35.03
CA TYR A 30 16.74 4.57 34.04
C TYR A 30 17.93 4.64 33.09
N TYR A 31 18.23 5.84 32.57
CA TYR A 31 19.36 6.08 31.67
C TYR A 31 20.72 5.68 32.27
N PHE A 32 20.93 5.96 33.56
CA PHE A 32 22.18 5.66 34.26
C PHE A 32 22.22 4.26 34.91
N SER A 33 21.15 3.47 34.83
CA SER A 33 21.14 2.11 35.36
C SER A 33 21.99 1.16 34.51
N ASP A 34 22.62 0.16 35.13
CA ASP A 34 23.36 -0.88 34.42
C ASP A 34 22.41 -1.66 33.50
N TYR A 35 22.78 -1.80 32.23
CA TYR A 35 22.00 -2.54 31.24
C TYR A 35 21.72 -3.99 31.66
N ASN A 36 22.63 -4.61 32.40
CA ASN A 36 22.48 -5.99 32.88
C ASN A 36 21.60 -6.12 34.14
N ASP A 37 21.33 -5.02 34.85
CA ASP A 37 20.49 -4.99 36.05
C ASP A 37 19.00 -4.89 35.69
N ARG A 38 18.46 -6.02 35.22
CA ARG A 38 17.07 -6.11 34.74
C ARG A 38 16.04 -5.85 35.84
N GLU A 39 16.31 -6.24 37.07
CA GLU A 39 15.36 -6.07 38.18
C GLU A 39 15.17 -4.60 38.52
N ASN A 40 16.26 -3.85 38.69
CA ASN A 40 16.21 -2.41 38.95
C ASN A 40 15.60 -1.65 37.77
N ARG A 41 16.02 -1.97 36.53
CA ARG A 41 15.45 -1.36 35.32
C ARG A 41 13.95 -1.56 35.23
N ASN A 42 13.46 -2.78 35.50
CA ASN A 42 12.03 -3.07 35.50
C ASN A 42 11.30 -2.33 36.63
N SER A 43 11.89 -2.23 37.82
CA SER A 43 11.31 -1.48 38.94
C SER A 43 11.12 0.01 38.59
N ILE A 44 12.14 0.64 37.98
CA ILE A 44 12.05 2.04 37.53
C ILE A 44 10.97 2.20 36.46
N LEU A 45 10.86 1.27 35.49
CA LEU A 45 9.82 1.34 34.47
C LEU A 45 8.40 1.15 35.02
N MET A 46 8.20 0.23 35.98
CA MET A 46 6.90 0.07 36.65
C MET A 46 6.49 1.34 37.39
N GLU A 47 7.46 2.06 37.95
CA GLU A 47 7.20 3.33 38.60
C GLU A 47 6.99 4.48 37.60
N LEU A 48 7.69 4.50 36.47
CA LEU A 48 7.57 5.54 35.45
C LEU A 48 6.27 5.44 34.65
N LEU A 49 5.93 4.24 34.20
CA LEU A 49 4.86 4.00 33.23
C LEU A 49 3.48 3.88 33.89
N GLY A 50 2.43 4.06 33.08
CA GLY A 50 1.05 3.83 33.50
C GLY A 50 0.76 2.35 33.69
N SER A 51 1.19 1.52 32.74
CA SER A 51 1.25 0.06 32.89
C SER A 51 2.27 -0.56 31.94
N MET A 52 2.76 -1.75 32.28
CA MET A 52 3.68 -2.53 31.46
C MET A 52 3.34 -4.02 31.57
N GLY A 53 3.27 -4.71 30.44
CA GLY A 53 3.09 -6.17 30.39
C GLY A 53 4.38 -6.95 30.65
N LYS A 54 4.40 -8.21 30.24
CA LYS A 54 5.57 -9.10 30.32
C LYS A 54 6.51 -8.89 29.12
N ASN A 55 7.79 -9.20 29.30
CA ASN A 55 8.80 -9.17 28.24
C ASN A 55 8.89 -7.82 27.51
N VAL A 56 8.89 -6.73 28.28
CA VAL A 56 9.07 -5.38 27.73
C VAL A 56 10.53 -4.97 27.86
N ALA A 57 11.10 -4.44 26.77
CA ALA A 57 12.44 -3.86 26.75
C ALA A 57 12.39 -2.45 26.17
N ILE A 58 12.89 -1.48 26.93
CA ILE A 58 13.03 -0.08 26.49
C ILE A 58 14.52 0.25 26.52
N ASP A 59 15.07 0.56 25.38
CA ASP A 59 16.47 0.94 25.26
C ASP A 59 16.67 2.43 25.56
N THR A 60 17.88 2.78 25.97
CA THR A 60 18.25 4.13 26.38
C THR A 60 19.11 4.81 25.31
N PRO A 61 18.96 6.13 25.06
CA PRO A 61 18.05 7.05 25.75
C PRO A 61 16.58 6.85 25.38
N PHE A 62 15.70 7.09 26.34
CA PHE A 62 14.25 7.15 26.15
C PHE A 62 13.76 8.44 26.78
N TYR A 63 12.77 9.10 26.17
CA TYR A 63 12.24 10.36 26.64
C TYR A 63 10.72 10.30 26.72
N CYS A 64 10.14 10.80 27.80
CA CYS A 64 8.71 11.03 27.95
C CYS A 64 8.43 12.26 28.82
N ASP A 65 7.21 12.78 28.73
CA ASP A 65 6.80 13.96 29.51
C ASP A 65 6.27 13.58 30.89
N TYR A 66 5.30 12.66 30.96
CA TYR A 66 4.66 12.20 32.20
C TYR A 66 5.02 10.76 32.54
N GLY A 67 5.25 9.92 31.54
CA GLY A 67 5.42 8.46 31.68
C GLY A 67 4.13 7.73 32.04
N LYS A 68 3.35 8.26 32.98
CA LYS A 68 2.12 7.65 33.50
C LYS A 68 0.98 7.51 32.50
N ASN A 69 1.07 8.16 31.35
CA ASN A 69 0.09 8.01 30.27
C ASN A 69 0.53 6.98 29.22
N ILE A 70 1.65 6.30 29.43
CA ILE A 70 2.15 5.24 28.53
C ILE A 70 1.75 3.87 29.08
N PHE A 71 1.03 3.11 28.26
CA PHE A 71 0.51 1.77 28.59
C PHE A 71 1.04 0.76 27.58
N LEU A 72 1.86 -0.18 28.04
CA LEU A 72 2.51 -1.18 27.20
C LEU A 72 1.92 -2.57 27.43
N GLY A 73 1.61 -3.28 26.35
CA GLY A 73 1.23 -4.69 26.34
C GLY A 73 2.41 -5.62 26.63
N ASN A 74 2.28 -6.89 26.21
CA ASN A 74 3.32 -7.90 26.34
C ASN A 74 4.22 -7.95 25.10
N ASP A 75 5.47 -8.38 25.27
CA ASP A 75 6.43 -8.61 24.18
C ASP A 75 6.66 -7.33 23.35
N VAL A 76 7.00 -6.23 24.02
CA VAL A 76 7.22 -4.91 23.39
C VAL A 76 8.69 -4.54 23.45
N ILE A 77 9.26 -4.14 22.32
CA ILE A 77 10.63 -3.62 22.23
C ILE A 77 10.58 -2.19 21.73
N ILE A 78 11.17 -1.27 22.48
CA ILE A 78 11.36 0.13 22.11
C ILE A 78 12.86 0.38 22.04
N ASN A 79 13.36 0.73 20.86
CA ASN A 79 14.78 0.99 20.63
C ASN A 79 15.20 2.39 21.09
N MET A 80 16.51 2.63 20.99
CA MET A 80 17.18 3.84 21.44
C MET A 80 16.60 5.12 20.84
N ASN A 81 16.72 6.20 21.60
CA ASN A 81 16.43 7.58 21.21
C ASN A 81 14.97 7.83 20.83
N CYS A 82 14.02 7.12 21.43
CA CYS A 82 12.59 7.38 21.22
C CYS A 82 12.06 8.49 22.14
N THR A 83 11.13 9.30 21.64
CA THR A 83 10.51 10.42 22.38
C THR A 83 8.99 10.31 22.36
N PHE A 84 8.39 10.09 23.53
CA PHE A 84 6.94 9.91 23.69
C PHE A 84 6.36 11.08 24.49
N VAL A 85 5.72 12.01 23.79
CA VAL A 85 5.03 13.15 24.42
C VAL A 85 3.62 12.71 24.81
N ASP A 86 3.45 12.29 26.05
CA ASP A 86 2.28 11.60 26.58
C ASP A 86 1.36 12.52 27.42
N ASN A 87 1.03 13.73 26.94
CA ASN A 87 0.00 14.57 27.58
C ASN A 87 -1.41 13.92 27.58
N LYS A 88 -1.66 12.99 26.65
CA LYS A 88 -2.81 12.06 26.65
C LYS A 88 -2.30 10.62 26.55
N PRO A 89 -3.17 9.61 26.74
CA PRO A 89 -2.75 8.21 26.67
C PRO A 89 -2.04 7.82 25.37
N ILE A 90 -0.91 7.14 25.51
CA ILE A 90 -0.26 6.35 24.45
C ILE A 90 -0.43 4.88 24.84
N ARG A 91 -1.26 4.15 24.08
CA ARG A 91 -1.49 2.73 24.33
C ARG A 91 -0.84 1.90 23.24
N ILE A 92 -0.03 0.94 23.65
CA ILE A 92 0.72 0.05 22.77
C ILE A 92 0.32 -1.38 23.07
N GLY A 93 -0.17 -2.08 22.04
CA GLY A 93 -0.60 -3.47 22.12
C GLY A 93 0.53 -4.47 22.39
N ASN A 94 0.25 -5.74 22.13
CA ASN A 94 1.22 -6.82 22.30
C ASN A 94 2.07 -7.02 21.05
N LYS A 95 3.29 -7.58 21.19
CA LYS A 95 4.19 -7.94 20.08
C LYS A 95 4.57 -6.74 19.21
N VAL A 96 4.83 -5.59 19.83
CA VAL A 96 5.14 -4.35 19.10
C VAL A 96 6.63 -4.10 19.09
N LEU A 97 7.17 -3.80 17.91
CA LEU A 97 8.56 -3.40 17.72
C LEU A 97 8.62 -1.93 17.28
N ILE A 98 9.30 -1.10 18.07
CA ILE A 98 9.55 0.31 17.77
C ILE A 98 11.05 0.48 17.56
N ALA A 99 11.44 0.90 16.36
CA ALA A 99 12.83 1.13 16.00
C ALA A 99 13.35 2.48 16.53
N SER A 100 14.65 2.71 16.39
CA SER A 100 15.31 3.87 16.99
C SER A 100 14.79 5.19 16.44
N ASN A 101 14.89 6.26 17.23
CA ASN A 101 14.51 7.62 16.83
C ASN A 101 13.02 7.83 16.52
N VAL A 102 12.14 6.94 16.96
CA VAL A 102 10.68 7.10 16.77
C VAL A 102 10.12 8.13 17.75
N GLN A 103 9.25 8.98 17.26
CA GLN A 103 8.61 10.05 18.02
C GLN A 103 7.09 9.85 18.01
N ILE A 104 6.47 9.86 19.19
CA ILE A 104 5.01 9.74 19.34
C ILE A 104 4.50 10.97 20.07
N TYR A 105 3.67 11.76 19.40
CA TYR A 105 3.13 13.01 19.92
C TYR A 105 1.64 12.87 20.17
N THR A 106 1.21 13.05 21.42
CA THR A 106 -0.21 13.18 21.75
C THR A 106 -0.67 14.63 21.79
N SER A 107 0.24 15.60 21.83
CA SER A 107 -0.08 17.03 21.86
C SER A 107 0.42 17.79 20.64
N SER A 108 -0.25 18.90 20.33
CA SER A 108 0.18 19.89 19.36
C SER A 108 -0.49 21.24 19.66
N HIS A 109 -0.34 22.20 18.75
CA HIS A 109 -0.82 23.56 18.90
C HIS A 109 -1.77 23.93 17.76
N PRO A 110 -2.78 24.79 18.01
CA PRO A 110 -3.66 25.29 16.97
C PRO A 110 -2.89 25.85 15.76
N VAL A 111 -3.37 25.55 14.57
CA VAL A 111 -2.70 25.94 13.32
C VAL A 111 -2.88 27.43 13.06
N LEU A 112 -4.04 27.99 13.41
CA LEU A 112 -4.31 29.43 13.26
C LEU A 112 -3.54 30.24 14.32
N PRO A 113 -2.80 31.30 13.93
CA PRO A 113 -1.95 32.04 14.85
C PRO A 113 -2.66 32.59 16.09
N LEU A 114 -3.85 33.19 15.91
CA LEU A 114 -4.59 33.79 17.03
C LEU A 114 -5.17 32.72 17.97
N GLU A 115 -5.61 31.58 17.44
CA GLU A 115 -6.11 30.46 18.26
C GLU A 115 -5.00 29.80 19.07
N ARG A 116 -3.73 29.93 18.63
CA ARG A 116 -2.56 29.35 19.28
C ARG A 116 -2.20 30.06 20.58
N LEU A 117 -2.62 31.32 20.75
CA LEU A 117 -2.27 32.15 21.88
C LEU A 117 -3.37 32.12 22.94
N VAL A 118 -3.00 32.30 24.20
CA VAL A 118 -3.95 32.63 25.27
C VAL A 118 -4.22 34.14 25.22
N SER A 119 -5.47 34.55 24.99
CA SER A 119 -5.85 35.97 24.77
C SER A 119 -5.52 36.88 25.94
N ASP A 120 -5.69 36.39 27.17
CA ASP A 120 -5.51 37.12 28.42
C ASP A 120 -4.36 36.51 29.23
N TRP A 121 -3.25 36.23 28.56
CA TRP A 121 -2.12 35.58 29.20
C TRP A 121 -1.53 36.46 30.31
N GLU A 122 -1.51 35.91 31.52
CA GLU A 122 -0.76 36.45 32.65
C GLU A 122 0.43 35.53 32.94
N GLU A 123 1.62 36.15 33.04
CA GLU A 123 2.86 35.42 33.34
C GLU A 123 2.70 34.58 34.62
N ARG A 124 3.10 33.31 34.56
CA ARG A 124 3.09 32.33 35.66
C ARG A 124 1.72 31.78 36.08
N LYS A 125 0.62 32.11 35.38
CA LYS A 125 -0.69 31.47 35.60
C LYS A 125 -0.96 30.29 34.66
N THR A 126 -0.58 30.41 33.39
CA THR A 126 -0.76 29.37 32.36
C THR A 126 0.35 29.46 31.30
N THR A 127 0.46 28.48 30.41
CA THR A 127 1.40 28.56 29.29
C THR A 127 0.94 29.57 28.23
N PHE A 128 1.89 30.22 27.58
CA PHE A 128 1.61 31.24 26.55
C PHE A 128 0.93 30.67 25.31
N PHE A 129 1.24 29.41 24.97
CA PHE A 129 0.69 28.71 23.82
C PHE A 129 -0.37 27.70 24.23
N ARG A 130 -1.55 27.81 23.65
CA ARG A 130 -2.62 26.82 23.79
C ARG A 130 -2.15 25.48 23.23
N THR A 131 -2.33 24.44 24.02
CA THR A 131 -1.94 23.08 23.67
C THR A 131 -3.20 22.22 23.65
N TYR A 132 -3.40 21.49 22.56
CA TYR A 132 -4.44 20.46 22.50
C TYR A 132 -3.79 19.08 22.45
N ALA A 133 -4.48 18.05 22.92
CA ALA A 133 -3.95 16.70 22.91
C ALA A 133 -5.01 15.63 22.65
N ARG A 134 -4.61 14.58 21.92
CA ARG A 134 -5.42 13.42 21.56
C ARG A 134 -4.61 12.14 21.75
N PRO A 135 -5.25 11.05 22.21
CA PRO A 135 -4.55 9.80 22.46
C PRO A 135 -3.96 9.20 21.18
N VAL A 136 -2.93 8.37 21.33
CA VAL A 136 -2.37 7.56 20.25
C VAL A 136 -2.52 6.08 20.62
N GLU A 137 -3.04 5.30 19.68
CA GLU A 137 -3.34 3.88 19.87
C GLU A 137 -2.55 3.05 18.86
N ILE A 138 -1.77 2.08 19.34
CA ILE A 138 -0.98 1.16 18.50
C ILE A 138 -1.47 -0.26 18.77
N GLY A 139 -1.98 -0.92 17.72
CA GLY A 139 -2.51 -2.28 17.79
C GLY A 139 -1.44 -3.36 18.03
N ASN A 140 -1.88 -4.60 18.06
CA ASN A 140 -0.98 -5.75 18.26
C ASN A 140 -0.11 -6.00 17.01
N ASN A 141 1.06 -6.60 17.20
CA ASN A 141 1.93 -7.08 16.11
C ASN A 141 2.32 -5.97 15.11
N VAL A 142 2.51 -4.75 15.61
CA VAL A 142 2.90 -3.59 14.79
C VAL A 142 4.42 -3.43 14.80
N TRP A 143 4.98 -3.06 13.64
CA TRP A 143 6.37 -2.62 13.53
C TRP A 143 6.44 -1.16 13.08
N ILE A 144 7.12 -0.32 13.87
CA ILE A 144 7.38 1.09 13.54
C ILE A 144 8.84 1.26 13.18
N GLY A 145 9.12 1.58 11.92
CA GLY A 145 10.44 1.82 11.38
C GLY A 145 11.10 3.07 11.95
N GLY A 146 12.43 3.10 11.96
CA GLY A 146 13.20 4.12 12.68
C GLY A 146 12.99 5.52 12.14
N GLY A 147 13.04 6.52 13.02
CA GLY A 147 12.82 7.93 12.64
C GLY A 147 11.39 8.29 12.26
N SER A 148 10.42 7.40 12.48
CA SER A 148 9.00 7.70 12.21
C SER A 148 8.40 8.63 13.26
N ILE A 149 7.43 9.44 12.84
CA ILE A 149 6.72 10.42 13.66
C ILE A 149 5.22 10.11 13.64
N LEU A 150 4.62 9.88 14.79
CA LEU A 150 3.17 9.69 14.96
C LEU A 150 2.56 10.95 15.55
N LEU A 151 1.54 11.51 14.88
CA LEU A 151 0.86 12.74 15.28
C LEU A 151 -0.36 12.49 16.20
N PRO A 152 -0.86 13.52 16.90
CA PRO A 152 -1.96 13.36 17.85
C PRO A 152 -3.22 12.74 17.23
N GLY A 153 -3.83 11.79 17.94
CA GLY A 153 -5.13 11.22 17.58
C GLY A 153 -5.07 10.07 16.57
N VAL A 154 -3.88 9.62 16.16
CA VAL A 154 -3.77 8.51 15.21
C VAL A 154 -3.88 7.15 15.88
N THR A 155 -4.46 6.21 15.15
CA THR A 155 -4.49 4.78 15.50
C THR A 155 -3.73 3.99 14.44
N ILE A 156 -2.84 3.09 14.86
CA ILE A 156 -2.19 2.12 13.98
C ILE A 156 -2.86 0.77 14.16
N GLY A 157 -3.50 0.27 13.12
CA GLY A 157 -4.15 -1.03 13.12
C GLY A 157 -3.16 -2.18 13.27
N GLU A 158 -3.62 -3.29 13.83
CA GLU A 158 -2.81 -4.48 14.09
C GLU A 158 -2.13 -5.06 12.84
N ASN A 159 -1.06 -5.82 13.05
CA ASN A 159 -0.25 -6.45 12.00
C ASN A 159 0.39 -5.48 11.00
N SER A 160 0.37 -4.17 11.26
CA SER A 160 0.81 -3.17 10.29
C SER A 160 2.28 -2.80 10.46
N VAL A 161 2.90 -2.38 9.35
CA VAL A 161 4.28 -1.88 9.30
C VAL A 161 4.28 -0.41 8.89
N ILE A 162 4.93 0.42 9.69
CA ILE A 162 5.24 1.81 9.35
C ILE A 162 6.69 1.87 8.86
N GLY A 163 6.92 2.31 7.63
CA GLY A 163 8.27 2.44 7.07
C GLY A 163 9.09 3.50 7.79
N ALA A 164 10.41 3.37 7.77
CA ALA A 164 11.33 4.33 8.38
C ALA A 164 11.13 5.76 7.82
N GLY A 165 11.31 6.77 8.68
CA GLY A 165 11.18 8.19 8.33
C GLY A 165 9.76 8.65 8.00
N SER A 166 8.73 7.87 8.32
CA SER A 166 7.35 8.21 7.95
C SER A 166 6.71 9.22 8.91
N VAL A 167 5.84 10.10 8.39
CA VAL A 167 5.04 11.04 9.20
C VAL A 167 3.58 10.62 9.17
N VAL A 168 3.13 9.95 10.23
CA VAL A 168 1.77 9.43 10.38
C VAL A 168 0.85 10.54 10.84
N ASN A 169 0.20 11.19 9.87
CA ASN A 169 -0.74 12.28 10.11
C ASN A 169 -2.23 11.88 10.04
N ARG A 170 -2.51 10.60 9.80
CA ARG A 170 -3.84 9.98 9.80
C ARG A 170 -3.72 8.54 10.29
N SER A 171 -4.78 7.99 10.88
CA SER A 171 -4.81 6.59 11.32
C SER A 171 -4.53 5.63 10.15
N ILE A 172 -3.84 4.54 10.46
CA ILE A 172 -3.42 3.49 9.53
C ILE A 172 -4.29 2.25 9.78
N PRO A 173 -4.94 1.69 8.74
CA PRO A 173 -5.75 0.48 8.89
C PRO A 173 -4.89 -0.74 9.26
N ALA A 174 -5.53 -1.79 9.77
CA ALA A 174 -4.86 -3.04 10.08
C ALA A 174 -4.36 -3.77 8.82
N ASN A 175 -3.42 -4.69 9.01
CA ASN A 175 -2.90 -5.60 7.99
C ASN A 175 -2.32 -4.85 6.77
N CYS A 176 -1.45 -3.86 6.98
CA CYS A 176 -0.88 -3.12 5.87
C CYS A 176 0.57 -2.67 6.08
N VAL A 177 1.22 -2.24 5.00
CA VAL A 177 2.47 -1.49 5.01
C VAL A 177 2.14 -0.05 4.62
N ALA A 178 2.54 0.90 5.45
CA ALA A 178 2.39 2.33 5.18
C ALA A 178 3.73 3.04 5.30
N VAL A 179 4.04 3.95 4.37
CA VAL A 179 5.32 4.66 4.31
C VAL A 179 5.15 6.12 3.90
N GLY A 180 6.17 6.94 4.16
CA GLY A 180 6.35 8.27 3.57
C GLY A 180 5.97 9.44 4.47
N ASN A 181 6.17 10.64 3.93
CA ASN A 181 5.78 11.92 4.54
C ASN A 181 5.01 12.74 3.49
N PRO A 182 3.66 12.76 3.53
CA PRO A 182 2.81 12.16 4.56
C PRO A 182 2.71 10.63 4.41
N CYS A 183 2.53 9.92 5.52
CA CYS A 183 2.45 8.45 5.52
C CYS A 183 1.17 7.96 4.83
N ARG A 184 1.32 7.01 3.90
CA ARG A 184 0.23 6.41 3.12
C ARG A 184 0.40 4.91 3.02
N VAL A 185 -0.71 4.19 2.99
CA VAL A 185 -0.71 2.74 2.76
C VAL A 185 -0.24 2.46 1.35
N ILE A 186 0.76 1.60 1.21
CA ILE A 186 1.30 1.16 -0.09
C ILE A 186 0.98 -0.30 -0.38
N ARG A 187 0.56 -1.07 0.63
CA ARG A 187 0.27 -2.50 0.48
C ARG A 187 -0.60 -3.01 1.62
N TYR A 188 -1.53 -3.91 1.33
CA TYR A 188 -2.24 -4.71 2.34
C TYR A 188 -1.69 -6.15 2.41
N PHE A 189 -1.69 -6.74 3.60
CA PHE A 189 -1.53 -8.17 3.81
C PHE A 189 -2.91 -8.81 3.65
N SER A 190 -3.13 -9.63 2.62
CA SER A 190 -4.30 -10.51 2.58
C SER A 190 -3.98 -11.80 3.33
N SER A 191 -4.99 -12.41 3.95
CA SER A 191 -4.88 -13.71 4.64
C SER A 191 -4.33 -14.83 3.76
N ASP A 192 -4.43 -14.70 2.44
CA ASP A 192 -3.97 -15.69 1.46
C ASP A 192 -2.56 -15.42 0.93
N ASN A 193 -2.05 -14.17 1.05
CA ASN A 193 -0.83 -13.74 0.35
C ASN A 193 0.48 -14.20 1.00
N GLU A 194 0.51 -14.55 2.28
CA GLU A 194 1.77 -14.95 2.94
C GLU A 194 2.14 -16.43 2.72
N ARG A 195 1.17 -17.29 2.37
CA ARG A 195 1.47 -18.64 1.88
C ARG A 195 1.84 -18.67 0.40
N GLN A 196 1.35 -17.72 -0.40
CA GLN A 196 1.58 -17.65 -1.84
C GLN A 196 2.92 -17.02 -2.26
N LYS A 197 3.62 -16.32 -1.35
CA LYS A 197 4.90 -15.66 -1.67
C LYS A 197 6.15 -16.53 -1.51
N LYS A 198 6.00 -17.84 -1.28
CA LYS A 198 6.98 -18.76 -1.83
C LYS A 198 6.69 -18.78 -3.32
N SER A 199 7.51 -18.12 -4.13
CA SER A 199 7.60 -18.43 -5.57
C SER A 199 7.53 -19.94 -5.67
N GLU A 200 6.41 -20.42 -6.18
CA GLU A 200 6.19 -21.82 -6.35
C GLU A 200 7.06 -22.18 -7.54
N LYS A 201 8.36 -22.40 -7.29
CA LYS A 201 9.34 -22.78 -8.31
C LYS A 201 8.82 -23.91 -9.20
N TRP A 202 7.94 -24.76 -8.66
CA TRP A 202 7.25 -25.79 -9.42
C TRP A 202 6.35 -25.23 -10.54
N LEU A 203 5.65 -24.11 -10.33
CA LEU A 203 4.82 -23.44 -11.33
C LEU A 203 5.69 -22.80 -12.41
N GLU A 204 6.78 -22.11 -12.02
CA GLU A 204 7.78 -21.59 -12.96
C GLU A 204 8.36 -22.73 -13.83
N TRP A 205 8.77 -23.84 -13.20
CA TRP A 205 9.26 -25.02 -13.93
C TRP A 205 8.18 -25.66 -14.81
N ALA A 206 6.92 -25.69 -14.39
CA ALA A 206 5.84 -26.25 -15.21
C ALA A 206 5.60 -25.40 -16.46
N VAL A 207 5.59 -24.07 -16.32
CA VAL A 207 5.50 -23.11 -17.45
C VAL A 207 6.70 -23.25 -18.38
N GLU A 208 7.92 -23.31 -17.82
CA GLU A 208 9.15 -23.46 -18.60
C GLU A 208 9.18 -24.80 -19.37
N LEU A 209 8.85 -25.91 -18.73
CA LEU A 209 8.75 -27.23 -19.36
C LEU A 209 7.74 -27.25 -20.50
N GLN A 210 6.58 -26.62 -20.30
CA GLN A 210 5.55 -26.50 -21.32
C GLN A 210 6.08 -25.70 -22.52
N SER A 211 6.74 -24.57 -22.26
CA SER A 211 7.27 -23.68 -23.30
C SER A 211 8.36 -24.35 -24.13
N LEU A 212 9.33 -25.02 -23.48
CA LEU A 212 10.38 -25.78 -24.15
C LEU A 212 9.82 -26.93 -25.00
N ALA A 213 8.85 -27.68 -24.45
CA ALA A 213 8.19 -28.75 -25.18
C ALA A 213 7.42 -28.25 -26.39
N GLN A 214 6.71 -27.12 -26.24
CA GLN A 214 5.97 -26.51 -27.33
C GLN A 214 6.90 -26.00 -28.45
N ALA A 215 8.05 -25.43 -28.10
CA ALA A 215 9.07 -25.06 -29.08
C ALA A 215 9.61 -26.29 -29.83
N GLY A 216 9.89 -27.39 -29.10
CA GLY A 216 10.32 -28.66 -29.69
C GLY A 216 9.29 -29.27 -30.65
N LEU A 217 8.00 -29.22 -30.31
CA LEU A 217 6.91 -29.67 -31.20
C LEU A 217 6.79 -28.82 -32.47
N THR A 218 7.08 -27.52 -32.36
CA THR A 218 6.95 -26.56 -33.45
C THR A 218 8.11 -26.64 -34.43
N TYR A 219 9.35 -26.64 -33.93
CA TYR A 219 10.56 -26.55 -34.76
C TYR A 219 11.27 -27.88 -34.99
N GLY A 220 10.99 -28.90 -34.17
CA GLY A 220 11.58 -30.23 -34.34
C GLY A 220 11.07 -30.93 -35.60
N ASN A 221 11.96 -31.66 -36.28
CA ASN A 221 11.61 -32.39 -37.51
C ASN A 221 11.58 -33.92 -37.32
N ASP A 222 12.22 -34.44 -36.26
CA ASP A 222 12.23 -35.88 -35.96
C ASP A 222 10.93 -36.34 -35.26
N VAL A 223 10.38 -37.47 -35.72
CA VAL A 223 9.09 -37.99 -35.23
C VAL A 223 9.18 -38.52 -33.81
N TYR A 224 10.29 -39.13 -33.43
CA TYR A 224 10.50 -39.65 -32.08
C TYR A 224 10.69 -38.51 -31.07
N ASP A 225 11.37 -37.44 -31.48
CA ASP A 225 11.54 -36.25 -30.63
C ASP A 225 10.22 -35.48 -30.46
N LYS A 226 9.37 -35.41 -31.50
CA LYS A 226 8.01 -34.87 -31.36
C LYS A 226 7.17 -35.63 -30.33
N GLU A 227 7.25 -36.96 -30.31
CA GLU A 227 6.57 -37.77 -29.30
C GLU A 227 7.08 -37.46 -27.88
N ARG A 228 8.40 -37.32 -27.72
CA ARG A 228 9.02 -36.91 -26.44
C ARG A 228 8.55 -35.52 -26.00
N TYR A 229 8.55 -34.53 -26.90
CA TYR A 229 8.09 -33.19 -26.58
C TYR A 229 6.60 -33.17 -26.24
N GLN A 230 5.76 -33.95 -26.93
CA GLN A 230 4.35 -34.09 -26.57
C GLN A 230 4.20 -34.63 -25.14
N ARG A 231 5.00 -35.62 -24.75
CA ARG A 231 4.95 -36.16 -23.39
C ARG A 231 5.41 -35.15 -22.34
N ILE A 232 6.46 -34.35 -22.62
CA ILE A 232 6.91 -33.29 -21.70
C ILE A 232 5.80 -32.24 -21.52
N ARG A 233 5.15 -31.82 -22.61
CA ARG A 233 4.01 -30.89 -22.58
C ARG A 233 2.81 -31.44 -21.79
N ASP A 234 2.56 -32.74 -21.86
CA ASP A 234 1.52 -33.39 -21.07
C ASP A 234 1.88 -33.45 -19.58
N ILE A 235 3.14 -33.76 -19.24
CA ILE A 235 3.62 -33.78 -17.85
C ILE A 235 3.50 -32.38 -17.22
N SER A 236 3.84 -31.31 -17.94
CA SER A 236 3.66 -29.95 -17.42
C SER A 236 2.20 -29.61 -17.12
N ALA A 237 1.26 -30.08 -17.95
CA ALA A 237 -0.18 -29.92 -17.69
C ALA A 237 -0.65 -30.80 -16.52
N GLU A 238 -0.13 -32.02 -16.38
CA GLU A 238 -0.40 -32.92 -15.25
C GLU A 238 0.08 -32.30 -13.93
N ILE A 239 1.26 -31.65 -13.91
CA ILE A 239 1.77 -30.93 -12.73
C ILE A 239 0.80 -29.82 -12.30
N LEU A 240 0.34 -28.98 -13.24
CA LEU A 240 -0.65 -27.95 -12.96
C LEU A 240 -1.97 -28.54 -12.46
N ALA A 241 -2.50 -29.57 -13.13
CA ALA A 241 -3.76 -30.21 -12.75
C ALA A 241 -3.68 -30.93 -11.40
N TYR A 242 -2.51 -31.42 -11.00
CA TYR A 242 -2.31 -32.06 -9.70
C TYR A 242 -2.18 -31.03 -8.56
N LYS A 243 -1.59 -29.87 -8.86
CA LYS A 243 -1.36 -28.79 -7.88
C LYS A 243 -2.52 -27.79 -7.78
N THR A 244 -3.44 -27.81 -8.72
CA THR A 244 -4.65 -26.99 -8.74
C THR A 244 -5.87 -27.90 -8.65
N ASP A 245 -7.03 -27.39 -8.23
CA ASP A 245 -8.29 -28.15 -8.24
C ASP A 245 -8.94 -28.21 -9.65
N PHE A 246 -8.18 -27.95 -10.72
CA PHE A 246 -8.68 -27.98 -12.09
C PHE A 246 -8.57 -29.38 -12.71
N SER A 247 -9.55 -29.75 -13.53
CA SER A 247 -9.46 -30.97 -14.34
C SER A 247 -8.34 -30.85 -15.38
N LEU A 248 -7.69 -31.99 -15.69
CA LEU A 248 -6.61 -32.02 -16.69
C LEU A 248 -7.06 -31.49 -18.06
N GLU A 249 -8.30 -31.77 -18.46
CA GLU A 249 -8.89 -31.26 -19.70
C GLU A 249 -8.97 -29.73 -19.70
N LYS A 250 -9.43 -29.14 -18.60
CA LYS A 250 -9.50 -27.68 -18.43
C LYS A 250 -8.10 -27.06 -18.45
N VAL A 251 -7.12 -27.70 -17.80
CA VAL A 251 -5.71 -27.24 -17.84
C VAL A 251 -5.16 -27.31 -19.26
N LYS A 252 -5.31 -28.42 -19.98
CA LYS A 252 -4.81 -28.53 -21.37
C LYS A 252 -5.41 -27.46 -22.28
N ASN A 253 -6.69 -27.14 -22.12
CA ASN A 253 -7.37 -26.11 -22.90
C ASN A 253 -6.93 -24.67 -22.58
N LEU A 254 -6.40 -24.42 -21.38
CA LEU A 254 -5.95 -23.08 -20.97
C LEU A 254 -4.44 -22.90 -21.12
N PHE A 255 -3.67 -23.96 -20.88
CA PHE A 255 -2.22 -23.95 -20.72
C PHE A 255 -1.47 -24.50 -21.93
N CYS A 256 -2.09 -25.41 -22.68
CA CYS A 256 -1.48 -26.12 -23.81
C CYS A 256 -2.21 -25.88 -25.14
N ASN A 257 -2.88 -24.73 -25.29
CA ASN A 257 -3.77 -24.44 -26.42
C ASN A 257 -3.12 -23.73 -27.62
N GLU A 258 -1.86 -23.32 -27.50
CA GLU A 258 -1.16 -22.62 -28.59
C GLU A 258 -0.41 -23.57 -29.53
N ILE A 259 -0.37 -23.21 -30.82
CA ILE A 259 0.44 -23.84 -31.85
C ILE A 259 1.51 -22.82 -32.25
N GLY A 260 2.75 -23.01 -31.79
CA GLY A 260 3.87 -22.08 -32.02
C GLY A 260 4.65 -21.77 -30.74
N TYR A 261 5.61 -20.82 -30.79
CA TYR A 261 6.32 -20.35 -29.60
C TYR A 261 5.40 -19.48 -28.73
N GLN A 262 5.25 -19.83 -27.45
CA GLN A 262 4.38 -19.06 -26.56
C GLN A 262 5.01 -17.71 -26.20
N THR A 263 4.22 -16.64 -26.32
CA THR A 263 4.62 -15.29 -25.94
C THR A 263 3.57 -14.68 -25.00
N PRO A 264 3.93 -13.70 -24.15
CA PRO A 264 2.93 -12.96 -23.40
C PRO A 264 1.88 -12.35 -24.35
N LYS A 265 0.61 -12.46 -23.98
CA LYS A 265 -0.48 -11.82 -24.73
C LYS A 265 -0.38 -10.30 -24.59
N LEU A 266 -0.88 -9.57 -25.58
CA LEU A 266 -0.90 -8.12 -25.55
C LEU A 266 -2.31 -7.61 -25.20
N ASP A 267 -2.41 -6.66 -24.27
CA ASP A 267 -3.62 -5.93 -23.91
C ASP A 267 -3.35 -4.43 -24.02
N THR A 268 -4.28 -3.67 -24.59
CA THR A 268 -4.18 -2.21 -24.73
C THR A 268 -5.17 -1.50 -23.82
N ARG A 269 -4.78 -0.34 -23.28
CA ARG A 269 -5.62 0.54 -22.46
C ARG A 269 -5.47 1.99 -22.90
N ALA A 270 -6.58 2.62 -23.27
CA ALA A 270 -6.60 4.00 -23.72
C ALA A 270 -6.79 4.96 -22.54
N ALA A 271 -5.88 5.91 -22.39
CA ALA A 271 -6.02 7.04 -21.48
C ALA A 271 -6.46 8.27 -22.28
N ILE A 272 -7.68 8.71 -22.03
CA ILE A 272 -8.31 9.84 -22.74
C ILE A 272 -8.66 10.90 -21.70
N PHE A 273 -8.29 12.15 -21.96
CA PHE A 273 -8.50 13.25 -21.01
C PHE A 273 -9.38 14.35 -21.59
N ASN A 274 -10.27 14.88 -20.75
CA ASN A 274 -11.03 16.10 -21.01
C ASN A 274 -11.07 16.96 -19.75
N ASP A 275 -10.69 18.24 -19.87
CA ASP A 275 -10.62 19.20 -18.74
C ASP A 275 -9.91 18.63 -17.48
N GLY A 276 -8.79 17.93 -17.70
CA GLY A 276 -7.99 17.33 -16.62
C GLY A 276 -8.63 16.12 -15.94
N LYS A 277 -9.69 15.54 -16.50
CA LYS A 277 -10.34 14.31 -16.02
C LYS A 277 -10.13 13.17 -17.00
N ILE A 278 -10.02 11.95 -16.51
CA ILE A 278 -9.79 10.75 -17.33
C ILE A 278 -11.11 10.05 -17.66
N LEU A 279 -11.25 9.59 -18.90
CA LEU A 279 -12.40 8.80 -19.33
C LEU A 279 -12.27 7.37 -18.83
N LEU A 280 -13.33 6.85 -18.20
CA LEU A 280 -13.51 5.44 -17.90
C LEU A 280 -14.84 4.97 -18.50
N VAL A 281 -14.90 3.70 -18.89
CA VAL A 281 -16.12 3.02 -19.34
C VAL A 281 -16.66 2.12 -18.24
N ARG A 282 -17.99 1.99 -18.17
CA ARG A 282 -18.68 1.16 -17.18
C ARG A 282 -19.07 -0.18 -17.77
N GLU A 283 -18.55 -1.24 -17.17
CA GLU A 283 -18.81 -2.62 -17.57
C GLU A 283 -20.15 -3.12 -17.04
N ASN A 284 -20.66 -4.22 -17.62
CA ASN A 284 -21.91 -4.85 -17.22
C ASN A 284 -21.96 -5.29 -15.75
N ASN A 285 -20.79 -5.51 -15.12
CA ASN A 285 -20.68 -5.85 -13.70
C ASN A 285 -20.76 -4.61 -12.78
N GLY A 286 -20.91 -3.40 -13.33
CA GLY A 286 -21.02 -2.14 -12.61
C GLY A 286 -19.71 -1.43 -12.30
N LYS A 287 -18.56 -2.07 -12.56
CA LYS A 287 -17.21 -1.51 -12.34
C LYS A 287 -16.71 -0.72 -13.54
N TRP A 288 -15.65 0.05 -13.32
CA TRP A 288 -15.10 0.98 -14.31
C TRP A 288 -13.68 0.63 -14.74
N SER A 289 -13.38 0.79 -16.01
CA SER A 289 -12.05 0.54 -16.57
C SER A 289 -11.67 1.57 -17.63
N LEU A 290 -10.37 1.65 -17.93
CA LEU A 290 -9.90 2.34 -19.11
C LEU A 290 -10.35 1.56 -20.34
N PRO A 291 -10.84 2.24 -21.39
CA PRO A 291 -11.25 1.56 -22.60
C PRO A 291 -10.13 0.69 -23.16
N GLY A 292 -10.44 -0.54 -23.55
CA GLY A 292 -9.43 -1.43 -24.10
C GLY A 292 -9.66 -2.92 -23.87
N GLY A 293 -8.84 -3.69 -24.56
CA GLY A 293 -8.91 -5.14 -24.54
C GLY A 293 -7.68 -5.80 -25.14
N TRP A 294 -7.86 -7.08 -25.45
CA TRP A 294 -6.84 -7.89 -26.13
C TRP A 294 -6.48 -7.29 -27.49
N VAL A 295 -5.22 -7.42 -27.86
CA VAL A 295 -4.77 -7.01 -29.19
C VAL A 295 -5.08 -8.12 -30.19
N ASP A 296 -5.91 -7.80 -31.18
CA ASP A 296 -6.23 -8.72 -32.27
C ASP A 296 -4.98 -9.05 -33.10
N VAL A 297 -4.89 -10.30 -33.55
CA VAL A 297 -3.71 -10.86 -34.24
C VAL A 297 -3.22 -10.02 -35.43
N ASN A 298 -4.15 -9.35 -36.12
CA ASN A 298 -3.85 -8.59 -37.34
C ASN A 298 -3.87 -7.06 -37.12
N LEU A 299 -3.93 -6.59 -35.88
CA LEU A 299 -3.93 -5.16 -35.56
C LEU A 299 -2.63 -4.75 -34.87
N SER A 300 -2.11 -3.59 -35.23
CA SER A 300 -1.09 -2.93 -34.42
C SER A 300 -1.69 -2.45 -33.10
N ILE A 301 -0.83 -2.19 -32.11
CA ILE A 301 -1.22 -1.56 -30.83
C ILE A 301 -2.05 -0.29 -31.05
N LYS A 302 -1.64 0.51 -32.03
CA LYS A 302 -2.31 1.77 -32.37
C LYS A 302 -3.72 1.52 -32.91
N GLU A 303 -3.86 0.63 -33.88
CA GLU A 303 -5.15 0.30 -34.50
C GLU A 303 -6.09 -0.36 -33.50
N ASN A 304 -5.58 -1.28 -32.67
CA ASN A 304 -6.38 -1.96 -31.65
C ASN A 304 -6.88 -0.97 -30.59
N THR A 305 -6.02 -0.08 -30.10
CA THR A 305 -6.43 0.95 -29.13
C THR A 305 -7.57 1.82 -29.68
N ILE A 306 -7.47 2.24 -30.95
CA ILE A 306 -8.51 3.05 -31.60
C ILE A 306 -9.81 2.25 -31.76
N LYS A 307 -9.72 0.98 -32.19
CA LYS A 307 -10.87 0.06 -32.30
C LYS A 307 -11.60 -0.08 -30.97
N GLU A 308 -10.89 -0.43 -29.90
CA GLU A 308 -11.50 -0.68 -28.59
C GLU A 308 -12.18 0.58 -28.04
N VAL A 309 -11.56 1.76 -28.19
CA VAL A 309 -12.20 3.03 -27.81
C VAL A 309 -13.47 3.28 -28.61
N LYS A 310 -13.46 2.95 -29.90
CA LYS A 310 -14.65 3.13 -30.75
C LYS A 310 -15.78 2.20 -30.31
N GLU A 311 -15.47 0.95 -29.98
CA GLU A 311 -16.43 -0.07 -29.57
C GLU A 311 -17.00 0.19 -28.16
N GLU A 312 -16.14 0.52 -27.20
CA GLU A 312 -16.53 0.70 -25.79
C GLU A 312 -17.00 2.13 -25.46
N ALA A 313 -16.50 3.16 -26.13
CA ALA A 313 -16.86 4.55 -25.83
C ALA A 313 -17.60 5.27 -26.98
N GLY A 314 -17.65 4.70 -28.19
CA GLY A 314 -18.23 5.34 -29.37
C GLY A 314 -17.39 6.49 -29.94
N LEU A 315 -16.24 6.79 -29.33
CA LEU A 315 -15.41 7.94 -29.65
C LEU A 315 -14.42 7.63 -30.78
N ASP A 316 -14.21 8.61 -31.65
CA ASP A 316 -13.14 8.61 -32.62
C ASP A 316 -11.91 9.28 -32.00
N VAL A 317 -10.81 8.54 -31.89
CA VAL A 317 -9.59 9.01 -31.22
C VAL A 317 -8.35 8.83 -32.06
N THR A 318 -7.31 9.62 -31.78
CA THR A 318 -5.93 9.30 -32.14
C THR A 318 -5.26 8.53 -31.01
N ALA A 319 -4.27 7.71 -31.34
CA ALA A 319 -3.34 7.12 -30.38
C ALA A 319 -1.97 7.80 -30.54
N ASP A 320 -1.61 8.60 -29.54
CA ASP A 320 -0.59 9.64 -29.65
C ASP A 320 0.75 9.20 -29.06
N LYS A 321 0.72 8.51 -27.92
CA LYS A 321 1.92 8.15 -27.17
C LYS A 321 1.71 6.90 -26.31
N ILE A 322 2.70 6.02 -26.25
CA ILE A 322 2.72 4.93 -25.26
C ILE A 322 3.14 5.52 -23.90
N ILE A 323 2.25 5.43 -22.92
CA ILE A 323 2.48 5.84 -21.53
C ILE A 323 3.35 4.81 -20.83
N ALA A 324 2.99 3.53 -20.94
CA ALA A 324 3.68 2.45 -20.27
C ALA A 324 3.47 1.09 -20.96
N VAL A 325 4.40 0.18 -20.71
CA VAL A 325 4.37 -1.24 -21.12
C VAL A 325 4.64 -2.08 -19.88
N GLN A 326 3.59 -2.62 -19.27
CA GLN A 326 3.66 -3.28 -17.97
C GLN A 326 3.44 -4.79 -18.06
N ASP A 327 4.13 -5.54 -17.23
CA ASP A 327 3.82 -6.95 -16.98
C ASP A 327 2.63 -7.03 -16.02
N ARG A 328 1.48 -7.53 -16.51
CA ARG A 328 0.26 -7.65 -15.71
C ARG A 328 0.50 -8.37 -14.38
N ALA A 329 1.38 -9.38 -14.33
CA ALA A 329 1.62 -10.17 -13.12
C ALA A 329 2.28 -9.35 -12.00
N LYS A 330 2.96 -8.25 -12.34
CA LYS A 330 3.58 -7.34 -11.37
C LYS A 330 2.59 -6.33 -10.78
N HIS A 331 1.51 -6.00 -11.50
CA HIS A 331 0.62 -4.86 -11.18
C HIS A 331 -0.83 -5.24 -10.88
N ASN A 332 -1.33 -6.36 -11.41
CA ASN A 332 -2.75 -6.72 -11.32
C ASN A 332 -2.95 -8.11 -10.69
N LEU A 333 -4.05 -8.25 -9.97
CA LEU A 333 -4.55 -9.52 -9.45
C LEU A 333 -5.89 -9.88 -10.10
N PRO A 334 -6.28 -11.16 -10.15
CA PRO A 334 -5.49 -12.34 -9.79
C PRO A 334 -4.40 -12.63 -10.83
N LEU A 335 -3.36 -13.38 -10.45
CA LEU A 335 -2.34 -13.86 -11.37
C LEU A 335 -2.94 -14.80 -12.41
N TYR A 336 -2.50 -14.67 -13.66
CA TYR A 336 -2.91 -15.56 -14.75
C TYR A 336 -1.87 -16.65 -14.97
N ALA A 337 -2.32 -17.78 -15.50
CA ALA A 337 -1.44 -18.90 -15.86
C ALA A 337 -0.60 -18.62 -17.12
N TYR A 338 -0.83 -17.48 -17.78
CA TYR A 338 -0.09 -17.01 -18.95
C TYR A 338 0.28 -15.54 -18.76
N GLY A 339 1.40 -15.11 -19.36
CA GLY A 339 1.88 -13.74 -19.29
C GLY A 339 1.00 -12.78 -20.10
N VAL A 340 0.86 -11.54 -19.62
CA VAL A 340 0.15 -10.46 -20.32
C VAL A 340 0.95 -9.18 -20.24
N CYS A 341 1.25 -8.58 -21.37
CA CYS A 341 1.85 -7.26 -21.49
C CYS A 341 0.75 -6.22 -21.71
N LYS A 342 0.55 -5.34 -20.73
CA LYS A 342 -0.45 -4.26 -20.77
C LYS A 342 0.19 -2.97 -21.25
N ILE A 343 -0.35 -2.43 -22.33
CA ILE A 343 0.18 -1.25 -23.01
C ILE A 343 -0.81 -0.10 -22.83
N PHE A 344 -0.39 0.91 -22.07
CA PHE A 344 -1.18 2.12 -21.82
C PHE A 344 -0.86 3.16 -22.88
N VAL A 345 -1.88 3.70 -23.53
CA VAL A 345 -1.74 4.60 -24.68
C VAL A 345 -2.52 5.89 -24.42
N LEU A 346 -1.83 7.03 -24.51
CA LEU A 346 -2.45 8.34 -24.46
C LEU A 346 -3.17 8.62 -25.79
N CYS A 347 -4.42 9.05 -25.69
CA CYS A 347 -5.30 9.27 -26.83
C CYS A 347 -5.97 10.65 -26.80
N SER A 348 -6.17 11.25 -27.97
CA SER A 348 -6.88 12.51 -28.15
C SER A 348 -8.21 12.31 -28.89
N VAL A 349 -9.28 12.91 -28.39
CA VAL A 349 -10.61 12.82 -29.02
C VAL A 349 -10.68 13.69 -30.27
N MET A 350 -11.14 13.11 -31.38
CA MET A 350 -11.43 13.81 -32.63
C MET A 350 -12.93 14.02 -32.84
N GLY A 351 -13.77 13.17 -32.25
CA GLY A 351 -15.22 13.21 -32.40
C GLY A 351 -15.89 11.94 -31.88
N GLY A 352 -17.11 11.69 -32.36
CA GLY A 352 -17.92 10.54 -31.95
C GLY A 352 -18.84 10.84 -30.76
N HIS A 353 -19.75 9.91 -30.49
CA HIS A 353 -20.69 9.96 -29.39
C HIS A 353 -20.93 8.54 -28.87
N PHE A 354 -21.25 8.42 -27.59
CA PHE A 354 -21.57 7.13 -26.99
C PHE A 354 -22.88 6.58 -27.52
N GLU A 355 -22.89 5.30 -27.87
CA GLU A 355 -24.09 4.51 -28.05
C GLU A 355 -23.99 3.29 -27.14
N ASN A 356 -25.08 3.00 -26.43
CA ASN A 356 -25.15 1.85 -25.53
C ASN A 356 -24.88 0.57 -26.31
N ASN A 357 -23.95 -0.25 -25.83
CA ASN A 357 -23.48 -1.44 -26.52
C ASN A 357 -23.47 -2.64 -25.57
N ILE A 358 -23.11 -3.81 -26.10
CA ILE A 358 -23.14 -5.07 -25.34
C ILE A 358 -22.01 -5.17 -24.30
N GLU A 359 -20.95 -4.36 -24.44
CA GLU A 359 -19.74 -4.45 -23.61
C GLU A 359 -19.76 -3.44 -22.47
N THR A 360 -20.32 -2.26 -22.72
CA THR A 360 -20.28 -1.11 -21.82
C THR A 360 -21.60 -0.34 -21.84
N THR A 361 -21.97 0.18 -20.66
CA THR A 361 -23.29 0.81 -20.44
C THR A 361 -23.25 2.33 -20.47
N GLU A 362 -22.09 2.92 -20.16
CA GLU A 362 -21.82 4.35 -20.21
C GLU A 362 -20.31 4.61 -20.15
N PHE A 363 -19.89 5.83 -20.50
CA PHE A 363 -18.59 6.36 -20.11
C PHE A 363 -18.76 7.65 -19.30
N GLN A 364 -17.81 7.94 -18.42
CA GLN A 364 -17.76 9.17 -17.66
C GLN A 364 -16.31 9.65 -17.47
N TYR A 365 -16.16 10.95 -17.20
CA TYR A 365 -14.87 11.57 -16.91
C TYR A 365 -14.69 11.74 -15.40
N PHE A 366 -13.61 11.20 -14.86
CA PHE A 366 -13.32 11.18 -13.43
C PHE A 366 -12.08 11.99 -13.08
N ASP A 367 -12.13 12.64 -11.91
CA ASP A 367 -10.99 13.35 -11.33
C ASP A 367 -10.03 12.34 -10.68
N GLU A 368 -8.73 12.65 -10.65
CA GLU A 368 -7.70 11.81 -10.04
C GLU A 368 -8.02 11.49 -8.55
N ASN A 369 -8.66 12.43 -7.85
CA ASN A 369 -8.98 12.27 -6.42
C ASN A 369 -10.38 11.69 -6.17
N ASN A 370 -11.15 11.41 -7.22
CA ASN A 370 -12.52 10.93 -7.13
C ASN A 370 -12.80 9.86 -8.19
N LEU A 371 -11.98 8.79 -8.16
CA LEU A 371 -12.13 7.64 -9.04
C LEU A 371 -13.27 6.73 -8.56
N PRO A 372 -14.01 6.08 -9.48
CA PRO A 372 -15.07 5.14 -9.15
C PRO A 372 -14.50 3.78 -8.72
N GLU A 373 -15.38 2.81 -8.42
CA GLU A 373 -14.95 1.43 -8.19
C GLU A 373 -14.38 0.82 -9.50
N LEU A 374 -13.08 0.56 -9.50
CA LEU A 374 -12.35 0.08 -10.68
C LEU A 374 -12.43 -1.45 -10.84
N ALA A 375 -12.45 -1.90 -12.10
CA ALA A 375 -12.15 -3.28 -12.47
C ALA A 375 -10.64 -3.52 -12.36
N THR A 376 -10.18 -3.84 -11.15
CA THR A 376 -8.74 -3.91 -10.79
C THR A 376 -7.95 -4.97 -11.55
N GLU A 377 -8.63 -5.95 -12.16
CA GLU A 377 -8.04 -6.92 -13.08
C GLU A 377 -7.64 -6.31 -14.44
N LYS A 378 -8.25 -5.18 -14.83
CA LYS A 378 -7.98 -4.43 -16.07
C LYS A 378 -7.16 -3.18 -15.82
N ASN A 379 -7.43 -2.42 -14.76
CA ASN A 379 -6.61 -1.29 -14.34
C ASN A 379 -6.81 -1.01 -12.84
N ASN A 380 -5.71 -0.79 -12.13
CA ASN A 380 -5.73 -0.39 -10.73
C ASN A 380 -5.56 1.15 -10.59
N GLU A 381 -5.67 1.66 -9.36
CA GLU A 381 -5.56 3.08 -9.08
C GLU A 381 -4.17 3.66 -9.41
N GLU A 382 -3.10 2.90 -9.17
CA GLU A 382 -1.72 3.29 -9.49
C GLU A 382 -1.53 3.50 -11.00
N GLN A 383 -2.09 2.60 -11.82
CA GLN A 383 -2.05 2.67 -13.28
C GLN A 383 -2.85 3.87 -13.80
N VAL A 384 -3.99 4.19 -13.18
CA VAL A 384 -4.77 5.38 -13.52
C VAL A 384 -3.99 6.65 -13.16
N ARG A 385 -3.39 6.72 -11.96
CA ARG A 385 -2.55 7.86 -11.54
C ARG A 385 -1.33 8.04 -12.44
N MET A 386 -0.68 6.95 -12.85
CA MET A 386 0.39 6.98 -13.85
C MET A 386 -0.07 7.63 -15.16
N CYS A 387 -1.30 7.38 -15.60
CA CYS A 387 -1.85 8.04 -16.78
C CYS A 387 -2.04 9.56 -16.57
N PHE A 388 -2.49 9.99 -15.38
CA PHE A 388 -2.56 11.41 -15.01
C PHE A 388 -1.18 12.07 -15.04
N GLU A 389 -0.16 11.44 -14.43
CA GLU A 389 1.21 11.97 -14.43
C GLU A 389 1.76 12.10 -15.86
N ALA A 390 1.52 11.09 -16.70
CA ALA A 390 1.94 11.10 -18.10
C ALA A 390 1.24 12.18 -18.92
N TYR A 391 -0.03 12.47 -18.62
CA TYR A 391 -0.80 13.54 -19.25
C TYR A 391 -0.32 14.93 -18.83
N LEU A 392 -0.02 15.13 -17.54
CA LEU A 392 0.40 16.42 -16.98
C LEU A 392 1.85 16.78 -17.34
N ARG A 393 2.70 15.78 -17.59
CA ARG A 393 4.13 15.98 -17.86
C ARG A 393 4.48 15.88 -19.34
N ARG A 394 4.90 17.00 -19.93
CA ARG A 394 5.41 17.03 -21.33
C ARG A 394 6.68 16.19 -21.51
N ASP A 395 7.48 16.03 -20.47
CA ASP A 395 8.74 15.30 -20.45
C ASP A 395 8.58 13.82 -20.02
N TRP A 396 7.35 13.29 -19.97
CA TRP A 396 7.11 11.90 -19.57
C TRP A 396 7.91 10.93 -20.45
N VAL A 397 8.65 10.02 -19.80
CA VAL A 397 9.36 8.93 -20.46
C VAL A 397 8.52 7.66 -20.31
N THR A 398 8.31 6.93 -21.40
CA THR A 398 7.56 5.67 -21.37
C THR A 398 8.15 4.72 -20.33
N VAL A 399 7.30 4.26 -19.40
CA VAL A 399 7.69 3.34 -18.32
C VAL A 399 7.52 1.91 -18.81
N PHE A 400 8.50 1.04 -18.57
CA PHE A 400 8.39 -0.38 -18.93
C PHE A 400 9.07 -1.28 -17.91
N ASP A 401 8.52 -2.50 -17.78
CA ASP A 401 8.91 -3.54 -16.82
C ASP A 401 9.99 -4.53 -17.27
#